data_AF-X1C618-F1
#
_entry.id   AF-X1C618-F1
#
_cell.length_a   1.000
_cell.length_b   1.000
_cell.length_c   1.000
_cell.angle_alpha   90.00
_cell.angle_beta   90.00
_cell.angle_gamma   90.00
#
_symmetry.space_group_name_H-M   'P 1'
#
loop_
_entity.id
_entity.type
_entity.pdbx_description
1 polymer ?
#
loop_
_entity_poly.entity_id
_entity_poly.type
_entity_poly.pdbx_seq_one_letter_code
_entity_poly.pdbx_strand_id
1 'polypeptide(L)'
;MGNLTPESPSFIGYLFALITPLLWAIYSTATKKIIQTNSNIKMLKYIAYLGTVELFFFVLINNELLIFITNFFNIVVLLTALYTGIGCYIIGYYIWQNSQLKLKSSKAASFLYIEPFITLLFSFLLKRSETILLWNIIGGIVVLIAVFII
;
A
#
# COMPACT_ATOMS: atom_id res chain seq x y z
N MET A 1 2.36 -27.28 -13.56
CA MET A 1 2.05 -27.54 -12.13
C MET A 1 3.35 -27.61 -11.32
N GLY A 2 4.13 -26.52 -11.29
CA GLY A 2 5.49 -26.52 -10.73
C GLY A 2 6.03 -25.13 -10.41
N ASN A 3 5.24 -24.27 -9.76
CA ASN A 3 5.59 -22.86 -9.51
C ASN A 3 5.90 -22.55 -8.03
N LEU A 4 6.08 -23.60 -7.21
CA LEU A 4 6.36 -23.51 -5.77
C LEU A 4 7.71 -24.14 -5.40
N THR A 5 8.64 -24.24 -6.35
CA THR A 5 10.02 -24.60 -6.02
C THR A 5 10.74 -23.35 -5.50
N PRO A 6 11.66 -23.49 -4.52
CA PRO A 6 12.41 -22.36 -3.97
C PRO A 6 13.16 -21.52 -5.01
N GLU A 7 13.49 -22.12 -6.15
CA GLU A 7 14.21 -21.47 -7.25
C GLU A 7 13.30 -20.67 -8.21
N SER A 8 11.98 -20.82 -8.10
CA SER A 8 11.05 -20.05 -8.94
C SER A 8 10.94 -18.59 -8.45
N PRO A 9 10.98 -17.58 -9.34
CA PRO A 9 10.74 -16.18 -8.95
C PRO A 9 9.40 -15.98 -8.23
N SER A 10 8.40 -16.79 -8.58
CA SER A 10 7.10 -16.83 -7.91
C SER A 10 7.19 -17.18 -6.42
N PHE A 11 8.12 -18.06 -6.03
CA PHE A 11 8.25 -18.49 -4.63
C PHE A 11 8.68 -17.35 -3.71
N ILE A 12 9.70 -16.58 -4.11
CA ILE A 12 10.16 -15.40 -3.35
C ILE A 12 9.05 -14.35 -3.28
N GLY A 13 8.33 -14.13 -4.39
CA GLY A 13 7.17 -13.23 -4.42
C GLY A 13 6.07 -13.65 -3.43
N TYR A 14 5.74 -14.95 -3.38
CA TYR A 14 4.76 -15.47 -2.42
C TYR A 14 5.24 -15.35 -0.97
N LEU A 15 6.53 -15.56 -0.71
CA LEU A 15 7.11 -15.36 0.62
C LEU A 15 6.95 -13.90 1.08
N PHE A 16 7.27 -12.93 0.22
CA PHE A 16 7.05 -11.51 0.54
C PHE A 16 5.57 -11.17 0.74
N ALA A 17 4.68 -11.74 -0.08
CA ALA A 17 3.23 -11.55 0.08
C ALA A 17 2.73 -12.04 1.45
N LEU A 18 3.28 -13.15 1.97
CA LEU A 18 2.94 -13.68 3.31
C LEU A 18 3.57 -12.88 4.45
N ILE A 19 4.76 -12.32 4.26
CA ILE A 19 5.44 -11.48 5.26
C ILE A 19 4.75 -10.11 5.41
N THR A 20 4.22 -9.56 4.31
CA THR A 20 3.58 -8.24 4.25
C THR A 20 2.52 -7.99 5.35
N PRO A 21 1.52 -8.88 5.58
CA PRO A 21 0.54 -8.65 6.64
C PRO A 21 1.14 -8.65 8.05
N LEU A 22 2.22 -9.40 8.29
CA LEU A 22 2.95 -9.37 9.58
C LEU A 22 3.63 -8.02 9.78
N LEU A 23 4.33 -7.53 8.75
CA LEU A 23 4.95 -6.20 8.78
C LEU A 23 3.91 -5.10 8.97
N TRP A 24 2.76 -5.20 8.30
CA TRP A 24 1.67 -4.24 8.45
C TRP A 24 1.06 -4.24 9.85
N ALA A 25 0.90 -5.41 10.47
CA ALA A 25 0.41 -5.54 11.84
C ALA A 25 1.39 -4.91 12.85
N ILE A 26 2.70 -5.19 12.70
CA ILE A 26 3.75 -4.58 13.52
C ILE A 26 3.75 -3.06 13.32
N TYR A 27 3.76 -2.59 12.08
CA TYR A 27 3.70 -1.16 11.76
C TYR A 27 2.48 -0.49 12.39
N SER A 28 1.28 -1.02 12.18
CA SER A 28 0.03 -0.39 12.65
C SER A 28 -0.06 -0.33 14.18
N THR A 29 0.44 -1.36 14.87
CA THR A 29 0.45 -1.39 16.34
C THR A 29 1.55 -0.50 16.94
N ALA A 30 2.76 -0.52 16.37
CA ALA A 30 3.87 0.31 16.80
C ALA A 30 3.60 1.81 16.57
N THR A 31 3.12 2.16 15.38
CA THR A 31 2.82 3.56 15.03
C THR A 31 1.74 4.15 15.90
N LYS A 32 0.68 3.39 16.22
CA LYS A 32 -0.35 3.82 17.18
C LYS A 32 0.24 4.25 18.52
N LYS A 33 1.24 3.52 19.04
CA LYS A 33 1.92 3.86 20.30
C LYS A 33 2.81 5.11 20.17
N ILE A 34 3.51 5.26 19.05
CA ILE A 34 4.39 6.41 18.78
C ILE A 34 3.58 7.71 18.65
N ILE A 35 2.46 7.65 17.94
CA ILE A 35 1.58 8.78 17.63
C ILE A 35 0.85 9.32 18.86
N GLN A 36 0.58 8.49 19.87
CA GLN A 36 0.00 8.97 21.14
C GLN A 36 0.87 10.02 21.86
N THR A 37 2.17 10.05 21.56
CA THR A 37 3.15 10.91 22.24
C THR A 37 3.85 11.90 21.30
N ASN A 38 3.57 11.84 19.99
CA ASN A 38 4.26 12.63 18.96
C ASN A 38 3.29 13.13 17.88
N SER A 39 3.71 14.16 17.13
CA SER A 39 2.95 14.63 15.97
C SER A 39 2.96 13.61 14.83
N ASN A 40 1.76 13.27 14.31
CA ASN A 40 1.52 12.45 13.12
C ASN A 40 2.42 12.82 11.94
N ILE A 41 2.44 14.12 11.61
CA ILE A 41 3.18 14.66 10.46
C ILE A 41 4.70 14.46 10.65
N LYS A 42 5.20 14.60 11.87
CA LYS A 42 6.63 14.39 12.16
C LYS A 42 7.04 12.94 11.90
N MET A 43 6.20 11.98 12.28
CA MET A 43 6.45 10.57 12.01
C MET A 43 6.45 10.27 10.50
N LEU A 44 5.44 10.75 9.77
CA LEU A 44 5.37 10.58 8.31
C LEU A 44 6.58 11.18 7.59
N LYS A 45 7.07 12.34 8.06
CA LYS A 45 8.30 12.94 7.51
C LYS A 45 9.50 12.00 7.60
N TYR A 46 9.75 11.39 8.76
CA TYR A 46 10.89 10.49 8.93
C TYR A 46 10.74 9.21 8.13
N ILE A 47 9.53 8.63 8.06
CA ILE A 47 9.26 7.46 7.23
C ILE A 47 9.50 7.78 5.76
N ALA A 48 9.06 8.95 5.28
CA ALA A 48 9.32 9.38 3.91
C ALA A 48 10.82 9.52 3.60
N TYR A 49 11.61 10.11 4.51
CA TYR A 49 13.05 10.22 4.32
C TYR A 49 13.75 8.86 4.30
N LEU A 50 13.44 7.98 5.24
CA LEU A 50 14.03 6.64 5.29
C LEU A 50 13.64 5.82 4.05
N GLY A 51 12.37 5.85 3.66
CA GLY A 51 11.89 5.18 2.45
C GLY A 51 12.51 5.75 1.18
N THR A 52 12.76 7.06 1.12
CA THR A 52 13.46 7.67 -0.03
C THR A 52 14.90 7.18 -0.12
N VAL A 53 15.63 7.10 0.99
CA VAL A 53 17.00 6.57 1.03
C VAL A 53 17.03 5.10 0.62
N GLU A 54 16.09 4.30 1.14
CA GLU A 54 15.93 2.88 0.79
C GLU A 54 15.66 2.69 -0.71
N LEU A 55 14.66 3.39 -1.27
CA LEU A 55 14.33 3.31 -2.70
C LEU A 55 15.48 3.80 -3.59
N PHE A 56 16.18 4.85 -3.17
CA PHE A 56 17.36 5.33 -3.90
C PHE A 56 18.49 4.29 -3.89
N PHE A 57 18.69 3.59 -2.78
CA PHE A 57 19.66 2.50 -2.72
C PHE A 57 19.30 1.35 -3.68
N PHE A 58 18.01 1.02 -3.83
CA PHE A 58 17.57 0.04 -4.84
C PHE A 58 17.86 0.50 -6.27
N VAL A 59 17.69 1.79 -6.59
CA VAL A 59 18.06 2.34 -7.91
C VAL A 59 19.55 2.12 -8.19
N LEU A 60 20.42 2.27 -7.19
CA LEU A 60 21.86 2.05 -7.33
C LEU A 60 22.19 0.56 -7.53
N ILE A 61 21.63 -0.33 -6.73
CA ILE A 61 21.89 -1.79 -6.83
C ILE A 61 21.41 -2.35 -8.16
N ASN A 62 20.25 -1.89 -8.65
CA ASN A 62 19.69 -2.34 -9.92
C ASN A 62 20.30 -1.63 -11.14
N ASN A 63 21.26 -0.72 -10.92
CA ASN A 63 21.93 0.05 -11.98
C ASN A 63 20.96 0.90 -12.83
N GLU A 64 19.92 1.45 -12.21
CA GLU A 64 18.84 2.20 -12.88
C GLU A 64 19.02 3.73 -12.78
N LEU A 65 20.21 4.19 -12.38
CA LEU A 65 20.47 5.63 -12.17
C LEU A 65 20.18 6.48 -13.42
N LEU A 66 20.52 5.99 -14.61
CA LEU A 66 20.24 6.69 -15.86
C LEU A 66 18.73 6.81 -16.12
N ILE A 67 17.96 5.75 -15.84
CA ILE A 67 16.50 5.74 -15.98
C ILE A 67 15.87 6.75 -15.00
N PHE A 68 16.36 6.79 -13.77
CA PHE A 68 15.94 7.79 -12.78
C PHE A 68 16.17 9.22 -13.26
N ILE A 69 17.38 9.55 -13.71
CA ILE A 69 17.74 10.91 -14.15
C ILE A 69 16.92 11.33 -15.38
N THR A 70 16.81 10.44 -16.37
CA THR A 70 16.06 10.74 -17.61
C THR A 70 14.58 10.97 -17.36
N ASN A 71 13.98 10.29 -16.38
CA ASN A 71 12.58 10.46 -16.03
C ASN A 71 12.32 11.56 -14.97
N PHE A 72 13.37 12.15 -14.40
CA PHE A 72 13.22 13.15 -13.33
C PHE A 72 12.40 14.37 -13.74
N PHE A 73 12.52 14.78 -15.02
CA PHE A 73 11.77 15.90 -15.60
C PHE A 73 10.53 15.47 -16.40
N ASN A 74 10.18 14.18 -16.37
CA ASN A 74 8.97 13.71 -17.05
C ASN A 74 7.73 14.19 -16.29
N ILE A 75 6.91 15.01 -16.95
CA ILE A 75 5.73 15.62 -16.33
C ILE A 75 4.71 14.59 -15.83
N VAL A 76 4.54 13.46 -16.52
CA VAL A 76 3.62 12.40 -16.12
C VAL A 76 4.13 11.74 -14.84
N VAL A 77 5.42 11.41 -14.79
CA VAL A 77 6.06 10.83 -13.59
C VAL A 77 5.95 11.78 -12.41
N LEU A 78 6.19 13.08 -12.63
CA LEU A 78 6.09 14.10 -11.58
C LEU A 78 4.67 14.25 -11.05
N LEU A 79 3.66 14.28 -11.92
CA LEU A 79 2.25 14.33 -11.52
C LEU A 79 1.83 13.07 -10.76
N THR A 80 2.26 11.88 -11.19
CA THR A 80 2.02 10.62 -10.46
C THR A 80 2.72 10.61 -9.10
N ALA A 81 3.95 11.12 -9.01
CA ALA A 81 4.68 11.25 -7.75
C ALA A 81 3.99 12.24 -6.79
N LEU A 82 3.47 13.36 -7.30
CA LEU A 82 2.69 14.31 -6.49
C LEU A 82 1.37 13.71 -6.00
N TYR A 83 0.66 13.00 -6.87
CA TYR A 83 -0.58 12.30 -6.48
C TYR A 83 -0.33 11.26 -5.37
N THR A 84 0.68 10.42 -5.55
CA THR A 84 1.03 9.37 -4.57
C THR A 84 1.61 9.97 -3.28
N GLY A 85 2.46 10.99 -3.37
CA GLY A 85 3.07 11.64 -2.21
C GLY A 85 2.08 12.48 -1.39
N ILE A 86 1.29 13.34 -2.03
CA ILE A 86 0.36 14.21 -1.31
C ILE A 86 -0.94 13.47 -0.98
N GLY A 87 -1.56 12.86 -1.98
CA GLY A 87 -2.86 12.21 -1.85
C GLY A 87 -2.76 10.92 -1.03
N CYS A 88 -2.05 9.93 -1.56
CA CYS A 88 -1.99 8.61 -0.92
C CYS A 88 -1.17 8.65 0.39
N TYR A 89 0.00 9.28 0.37
CA TYR A 89 0.90 9.25 1.50
C TYR A 89 0.54 10.26 2.60
N ILE A 90 0.61 11.57 2.33
CA ILE A 90 0.37 12.58 3.38
C ILE A 90 -1.09 12.53 3.87
N ILE A 91 -2.05 12.70 2.97
CA ILE A 91 -3.48 12.78 3.34
C ILE A 91 -3.97 11.41 3.82
N GLY A 92 -3.72 10.35 3.04
CA GLY A 92 -4.15 9.00 3.35
C GLY A 92 -3.62 8.50 4.70
N TYR A 93 -2.31 8.61 4.95
CA TYR A 93 -1.78 8.17 6.25
C TYR A 93 -2.15 9.10 7.40
N TYR A 94 -2.34 10.40 7.18
CA TYR A 94 -2.85 11.28 8.24
C TYR A 94 -4.25 10.84 8.69
N ILE A 95 -5.14 10.51 7.75
CA ILE A 95 -6.48 9.97 8.04
C ILE A 95 -6.37 8.61 8.75
N TRP A 96 -5.51 7.71 8.25
CA TRP A 96 -5.27 6.40 8.86
C TRP A 96 -4.83 6.54 10.32
N GLN A 97 -3.80 7.34 10.58
CA GLN A 97 -3.23 7.55 11.91
C GLN A 97 -4.26 8.14 12.89
N ASN A 98 -5.03 9.13 12.45
CA ASN A 98 -6.13 9.67 13.25
C ASN A 98 -7.24 8.64 13.51
N SER A 99 -7.51 7.75 12.55
CA SER A 99 -8.48 6.67 12.72
C SER A 99 -7.98 5.65 13.74
N GLN A 100 -6.68 5.33 13.73
CA GLN A 100 -6.03 4.43 14.70
C GLN A 100 -6.09 4.96 16.14
N LEU A 101 -6.14 6.28 16.33
CA LEU A 101 -6.34 6.90 17.65
C LEU A 101 -7.78 6.75 18.17
N LYS A 102 -8.77 6.73 17.27
CA LYS A 102 -10.20 6.67 17.62
C LYS A 102 -10.77 5.25 17.66
N LEU A 103 -10.18 4.32 16.93
CA LEU A 103 -10.67 2.96 16.74
C LEU A 103 -9.66 1.91 17.22
N LYS A 104 -10.13 0.68 17.47
CA LYS A 104 -9.25 -0.48 17.58
C LYS A 104 -8.55 -0.71 16.24
N SER A 105 -7.28 -1.11 16.26
CA SER A 105 -6.47 -1.23 15.05
C SER A 105 -7.03 -2.25 14.05
N SER A 106 -7.61 -3.35 14.54
CA SER A 106 -8.30 -4.35 13.71
C SER A 106 -9.52 -3.76 13.00
N LYS A 107 -10.35 -2.98 13.70
CA LYS A 107 -11.55 -2.34 13.14
C LYS A 107 -11.21 -1.24 12.15
N ALA A 108 -10.16 -0.45 12.39
CA ALA A 108 -9.70 0.52 11.41
C ALA A 108 -9.15 -0.17 10.15
N ALA A 109 -8.42 -1.28 10.32
CA ALA A 109 -7.89 -2.07 9.19
C ALA A 109 -8.99 -2.75 8.36
N SER A 110 -10.09 -3.20 8.96
CA SER A 110 -11.17 -3.84 8.21
C SER A 110 -11.82 -2.90 7.18
N PHE A 111 -11.82 -1.59 7.40
CA PHE A 111 -12.30 -0.63 6.40
C PHE A 111 -11.44 -0.60 5.13
N LEU A 112 -10.16 -0.99 5.18
CA LEU A 112 -9.30 -1.06 3.98
C LEU A 112 -9.79 -2.13 3.00
N TYR A 113 -10.54 -3.14 3.47
CA TYR A 113 -11.15 -4.14 2.60
C TYR A 113 -12.25 -3.59 1.69
N ILE A 114 -12.68 -2.34 1.88
CA ILE A 114 -13.57 -1.63 0.96
C ILE A 114 -12.79 -1.08 -0.25
N GLU A 115 -11.48 -0.86 -0.13
CA GLU A 115 -10.63 -0.29 -1.19
C GLU A 115 -10.76 -1.01 -2.54
N PRO A 116 -10.76 -2.36 -2.65
CA PRO A 116 -10.93 -3.05 -3.92
C PRO A 116 -12.25 -2.72 -4.63
N PHE A 117 -13.32 -2.43 -3.88
CA PHE A 117 -14.63 -2.07 -4.45
C PHE A 117 -14.64 -0.64 -4.98
N ILE A 118 -13.97 0.27 -4.27
CA ILE A 118 -13.78 1.65 -4.73
C ILE A 118 -12.91 1.64 -5.98
N THR A 119 -11.84 0.85 -6.01
CA THR A 119 -10.99 0.66 -7.18
C THR A 119 -11.77 0.09 -8.36
N LEU A 120 -12.63 -0.90 -8.14
CA LEU A 120 -13.51 -1.46 -9.17
C LEU A 120 -14.50 -0.41 -9.70
N LEU A 121 -15.09 0.40 -8.82
CA LEU A 121 -15.97 1.50 -9.21
C LEU A 121 -15.23 2.51 -10.11
N PHE A 122 -14.04 2.94 -9.71
CA PHE A 122 -13.22 3.84 -10.53
C PHE A 122 -12.82 3.21 -11.86
N SER A 123 -12.55 1.91 -11.90
CA SER A 123 -12.27 1.21 -13.13
C SER A 123 -13.43 1.34 -14.14
N PHE A 124 -14.68 1.15 -13.68
CA PHE A 124 -15.85 1.37 -14.53
C PHE A 124 -16.01 2.84 -14.96
N LEU A 125 -15.85 3.79 -14.04
CA LEU A 125 -15.96 5.23 -14.34
C LEU A 125 -14.92 5.70 -15.36
N LEU A 126 -13.70 5.18 -15.26
CA LEU A 126 -12.59 5.47 -16.17
C LEU A 126 -12.61 4.59 -17.42
N LYS A 127 -13.66 3.77 -17.62
CA LYS A 127 -13.84 2.86 -18.75
C LYS A 127 -12.63 1.95 -18.98
N ARG A 128 -12.00 1.47 -17.91
CA ARG A 128 -10.94 0.48 -18.02
C ARG A 128 -11.53 -0.88 -18.38
N SER A 129 -10.80 -1.58 -19.25
CA SER A 129 -11.14 -2.94 -19.68
C SER A 129 -10.66 -3.95 -18.64
N GLU A 130 -11.42 -4.11 -17.56
CA GLU A 130 -11.16 -5.15 -16.55
C GLU A 130 -12.06 -6.36 -16.82
N THR A 131 -11.50 -7.57 -16.75
CA THR A 131 -12.25 -8.80 -16.84
C THR A 131 -12.65 -9.28 -15.45
N ILE A 132 -13.95 -9.24 -15.16
CA ILE A 132 -14.48 -9.70 -13.87
C ILE A 132 -14.90 -11.16 -14.02
N LEU A 133 -14.16 -12.06 -13.36
CA LEU A 133 -14.51 -13.47 -13.31
C LEU A 133 -15.43 -13.76 -12.12
N LEU A 134 -16.16 -14.88 -12.19
CA LEU A 134 -17.04 -15.33 -11.10
C LEU A 134 -16.29 -15.44 -9.76
N TRP A 135 -15.04 -15.89 -9.78
CA TRP A 135 -14.20 -16.00 -8.58
C TRP A 135 -13.87 -14.63 -7.96
N ASN A 136 -13.74 -13.57 -8.76
CA ASN A 136 -13.56 -12.22 -8.22
C ASN A 136 -14.81 -11.75 -7.47
N ILE A 137 -16.00 -12.08 -7.99
CA ILE A 137 -17.28 -11.74 -7.34
C ILE A 137 -17.43 -12.48 -6.01
N ILE A 138 -17.18 -13.79 -6.01
CA ILE A 138 -17.26 -14.60 -4.78
C ILE A 138 -16.25 -14.09 -3.74
N GLY A 139 -15.00 -13.87 -4.15
CA GLY A 139 -13.97 -13.32 -3.27
C GLY A 139 -14.36 -11.96 -2.71
N GLY A 140 -14.93 -11.09 -3.54
CA GLY A 140 -15.46 -9.80 -3.10
C GLY A 140 -16.55 -9.94 -2.02
N ILE A 141 -17.56 -10.78 -2.25
CA ILE A 141 -18.63 -11.01 -1.27
C ILE A 141 -18.06 -11.50 0.07
N VAL A 142 -17.13 -12.46 0.03
CA VAL A 142 -16.47 -12.98 1.24
C VAL A 142 -15.73 -11.88 2.00
N VAL A 143 -15.00 -11.01 1.28
CA VAL A 143 -14.29 -9.87 1.87
C VAL A 143 -15.27 -8.89 2.52
N LEU A 144 -16.40 -8.56 1.88
CA LEU A 144 -17.41 -7.67 2.45
C LEU A 144 -18.03 -8.25 3.72
N ILE A 145 -18.36 -9.56 3.73
CA ILE A 145 -18.87 -10.24 4.93
C ILE A 145 -17.86 -10.14 6.07
N ALA A 146 -16.56 -10.33 5.79
CA ALA A 146 -15.52 -10.19 6.80
C ALA A 146 -15.47 -8.77 7.41
N VAL A 147 -15.69 -7.71 6.61
CA VAL A 147 -15.77 -6.33 7.13
C VAL A 147 -16.91 -6.16 8.13
N PHE A 148 -18.07 -6.76 7.88
CA PHE A 148 -19.23 -6.65 8.77
C PHE A 148 -19.05 -7.42 10.09
N ILE A 149 -18.23 -8.47 10.11
CA ILE A 149 -18.02 -9.33 11.29
C ILE A 149 -16.96 -8.75 12.24
N ILE A 150 -15.95 -8.02 11.74
CA ILE A 150 -14.81 -7.46 12.50
C ILE A 150 -15.17 -6.16 13.24
#